data_AF-A0A5B2T9V6-F1
#
_entry.id   AF-A0A5B2T9V6-F1
#
_cell.length_a   1.000
_cell.length_b   1.000
_cell.length_c   1.000
_cell.angle_alpha   90.00
_cell.angle_beta   90.00
_cell.angle_gamma   90.00
#
_symmetry.space_group_name_H-M   'P 1'
#
loop_
_entity.id
_entity.type
_entity.pdbx_description
1 polymer ?
#
loop_
_entity_poly.entity_id
_entity_poly.type
_entity_poly.pdbx_seq_one_letter_code
_entity_poly.pdbx_strand_id
1 'polypeptide(L)' 'MLGCGTTKGHDLINAGLLDARKLGEKTLITMESIRALAANLPRAKGAV' A
#
# COMPACT_ATOMS: atom_id res chain seq x y z
N MET A 1 -6.65 1.17 6.90
CA MET A 1 -5.56 2.09 6.49
C MET A 1 -4.24 1.36 6.75
N LEU A 2 -3.34 1.26 5.76
CA LEU A 2 -1.96 0.87 6.03
C LEU A 2 -1.36 1.97 6.91
N GLY A 3 -0.88 1.64 8.11
CA GLY A 3 -0.25 2.59 9.04
C GLY A 3 1.12 3.08 8.55
N CYS A 4 1.18 3.55 7.32
CA CYS A 4 2.39 3.94 6.60
C CYS A 4 2.23 5.40 6.20
N GLY A 5 3.26 6.23 6.44
CA GLY A 5 3.25 7.63 6.01
C GLY A 5 3.03 7.77 4.51
N THR A 6 2.50 8.91 4.07
CA THR A 6 2.17 9.20 2.66
C THR A 6 3.34 8.94 1.71
N THR A 7 4.56 9.31 2.09
CA THR A 7 5.79 9.06 1.30
C THR A 7 6.00 7.58 1.00
N LYS A 8 5.82 6.72 2.00
CA LYS A 8 5.96 5.26 1.83
C LYS A 8 4.84 4.66 0.98
N GLY A 9 3.65 5.26 1.01
CA GLY A 9 2.56 4.90 0.10
C GLY A 9 2.93 5.15 -1.37
N HIS A 10 3.54 6.30 -1.67
CA HIS A 10 4.01 6.63 -3.01
C HIS A 10 5.15 5.73 -3.48
N ASP A 11 6.10 5.37 -2.60
CA ASP A 11 7.16 4.40 -2.91
C ASP A 11 6.59 3.04 -3.32
N LEU A 12 5.60 2.53 -2.60
CA LEU A 12 4.95 1.25 -2.91
C LEU A 12 4.19 1.28 -4.24
N ILE A 13 3.61 2.43 -4.60
CA ILE A 13 2.97 2.63 -5.91
C ILE A 13 4.03 2.66 -7.01
N ASN A 14 5.11 3.44 -6.83
CA ASN A 14 6.21 3.54 -7.80
C ASN A 14 6.94 2.21 -7.98
N ALA A 15 7.03 1.39 -6.93
CA ALA A 15 7.61 0.04 -6.97
C ALA A 15 6.69 -0.99 -7.67
N GLY A 16 5.48 -0.61 -8.11
CA GLY A 16 4.51 -1.51 -8.73
C GLY A 16 3.87 -2.50 -7.75
N LEU A 17 4.02 -2.28 -6.45
CA LEU A 17 3.47 -3.15 -5.39
C LEU A 17 2.04 -2.77 -5.00
N LEU A 18 1.59 -1.57 -5.38
CA LEU A 18 0.23 -1.10 -5.18
C LEU A 18 -0.34 -0.56 -6.49
N ASP A 19 -1.45 -1.13 -6.96
CA ASP A 19 -2.22 -0.53 -8.05
C ASP A 19 -2.97 0.69 -7.53
N ALA A 20 -2.52 1.86 -8.00
CA ALA A 20 -3.11 3.14 -7.67
C ALA A 20 -3.57 3.86 -8.94
N ARG A 21 -4.77 4.43 -8.87
CA ARG A 21 -5.37 5.23 -9.94
C ARG A 21 -5.61 6.64 -9.44
N LYS A 22 -5.24 7.62 -10.26
CA LYS A 22 -5.50 9.03 -9.96
C LYS A 22 -6.96 9.36 -10.30
N LEU A 23 -7.71 9.86 -9.32
CA LEU A 23 -9.07 10.35 -9.46
C LEU A 23 -9.08 11.84 -9.10
N GLY A 24 -8.83 12.69 -10.10
CA GLY A 24 -8.65 14.13 -9.89
C GLY A 24 -7.43 14.43 -9.03
N GLU A 25 -7.66 15.09 -7.90
CA GLU A 25 -6.62 15.42 -6.91
C GLU A 25 -6.32 14.27 -5.94
N LYS A 26 -7.13 13.21 -5.95
CA LYS A 26 -6.98 12.07 -5.03
C LYS A 26 -6.33 10.88 -5.73
N THR A 27 -5.56 10.12 -4.97
CA THR A 27 -5.03 8.81 -5.40
C THR A 27 -5.86 7.73 -4.74
N LEU A 28 -6.49 6.88 -5.54
CA LEU A 28 -7.22 5.70 -5.08
C LEU A 28 -6.33 4.49 -5.22
N ILE A 29 -6.23 3.69 -4.16
CA ILE A 29 -5.48 2.42 -4.17
C ILE A 29 -6.51 1.30 -4.13
N THR A 30 -6.36 0.31 -5.01
CA THR A 30 -7.29 -0.82 -5.03
C THR A 30 -7.11 -1.69 -3.79
N MET A 31 -8.22 -2.11 -3.19
CA MET A 31 -8.19 -3.00 -2.03
C MET A 31 -7.55 -4.35 -2.35
N GLU A 32 -7.67 -4.82 -3.59
CA GLU A 32 -7.06 -6.06 -4.04
C GLU A 32 -5.54 -6.01 -3.97
N SER A 33 -4.93 -4.92 -4.47
CA SER A 33 -3.48 -4.72 -4.37
C SER A 33 -3.01 -4.58 -2.93
N ILE A 34 -3.78 -3.91 -2.07
CA ILE A 34 -3.48 -3.82 -0.63
C ILE A 34 -3.46 -5.21 0.01
N ARG A 35 -4.42 -6.09 -0.32
CA ARG A 35 -4.47 -7.46 0.20
C ARG A 35 -3.30 -8.30 -0.32
N ALA A 36 -2.97 -8.19 -1.61
CA ALA A 36 -1.83 -8.87 -2.20
C ALA A 36 -0.51 -8.44 -1.55
N LEU A 37 -0.33 -7.14 -1.29
CA LEU A 37 0.82 -6.63 -0.56
C LEU A 37 0.86 -7.16 0.88
N ALA A 38 -0.27 -7.13 1.59
CA ALA A 38 -0.37 -7.66 2.95
C ALA A 38 -0.08 -9.17 3.05
N ALA A 39 -0.43 -9.94 2.02
CA ALA A 39 -0.15 -11.37 1.94
C ALA A 39 1.33 -11.67 1.69
N ASN A 40 2.02 -10.82 0.93
CA ASN A 40 3.45 -10.96 0.63
C ASN A 40 4.36 -10.33 1.69
N LEU A 41 3.83 -9.46 2.53
CA LEU A 41 4.59 -8.88 3.63
C LEU A 41 4.95 -9.98 4.65
N PRO A 42 6.23 -10.08 5.06
CA PRO A 42 6.58 -10.95 6.17
C PRO A 42 5.75 -10.53 7.36
N ARG A 43 5.02 -11.48 7.96
CA ARG A 43 4.21 -11.22 9.15
C ARG A 43 5.16 -10.65 10.20
N ALA A 44 4.99 -9.36 10.51
CA ALA A 44 5.66 -8.80 11.66
C ALA A 44 5.18 -9.62 12.87
N LYS A 45 6.05 -10.46 13.41
CA LYS A 45 5.85 -11.08 14.71
C LYS A 45 5.64 -9.89 15.64
N GLY A 46 4.43 -9.76 16.19
CA GLY A 46 4.01 -8.57 16.91
C GLY A 46 5.10 -8.10 17.86
N ALA A 47 5.46 -6.83 17.76
CA ALA A 47 6.12 -6.15 18.87
C ALA A 47 5.10 -6.19 20.02
N VAL A 48 5.34 -7.09 20.97
CA VAL A 48 4.84 -7.01 22.34
C VAL A 48 5.59 -5.90 23.05
#